data_AF-A0A7W0Y603-F1
#
_entry.id   AF-A0A7W0Y603-F1
#
_cell.length_a   1.000
_cell.length_b   1.000
_cell.length_c   1.000
_cell.angle_alpha   90.00
_cell.angle_beta   90.00
_cell.angle_gamma   90.00
#
_symmetry.space_group_name_H-M   'P 1'
#
loop_
_entity.id
_entity.type
_entity.pdbx_description
1 polymer ?
#
loop_
_entity_poly.entity_id
_entity_poly.type
_entity_poly.pdbx_seq_one_letter_code
_entity_poly.pdbx_strand_id
1 'polypeptide(L)'
;VAIAVSCSADRQALGRITRDGVFLEQLEVDPAQYLPETTELATEVVAIDLTRPMSEIRQTLSRYPIKTRLSLSGPMIVARDIAHAKLKERIDRGEGLPQYMKDHCVYYAGPAKTPVGYASGSFGPTTAGRMDSYVDLFQEHGGSMVMLAKGNRSPAVTEACKKHGGFYLGSIGGPAARLAKDCIKQIEVFEYAELGMEAVWKIDVVDFPAFVVVDDKGNDFFAGIGGDAGKRLAVKP
;
A
#
# COMPACT_ATOMS: atom_id res chain seq x y z
N VAL A 1 -19.97 13.88 20.76
CA VAL A 1 -18.49 13.83 20.71
C VAL A 1 -18.09 13.46 19.29
N ALA A 2 -17.21 14.23 18.65
CA ALA A 2 -16.66 13.92 17.33
C ALA A 2 -15.17 13.57 17.48
N ILE A 3 -14.68 12.60 16.70
CA ILE A 3 -13.28 12.17 16.70
C ILE A 3 -12.77 12.29 15.26
N ALA A 4 -11.66 12.99 15.07
CA ALA A 4 -11.00 13.21 13.79
C ALA A 4 -9.48 13.22 13.98
N VAL A 5 -8.74 13.02 12.89
CA VAL A 5 -7.27 12.96 12.90
C VAL A 5 -6.69 13.79 11.76
N SER A 6 -5.53 14.41 12.00
CA SER A 6 -4.62 14.78 10.91
C SER A 6 -3.60 13.65 10.71
N CYS A 7 -3.24 13.40 9.46
CA CYS A 7 -2.37 12.28 9.10
C CYS A 7 -0.92 12.73 8.93
N SER A 8 0.00 11.83 8.56
CA SER A 8 1.40 12.18 8.28
C SER A 8 1.57 13.23 7.17
N ALA A 9 0.56 13.43 6.34
CA ALA A 9 0.49 14.54 5.39
C ALA A 9 -0.31 15.71 5.99
N ASP A 10 0.11 16.18 7.16
CA ASP A 10 -0.43 17.33 7.90
C ASP A 10 -0.12 18.61 7.12
N ARG A 11 -1.16 19.21 6.52
CA ARG A 11 -1.01 20.22 5.45
C ARG A 11 -2.06 21.31 5.59
N GLN A 12 -1.78 22.23 6.49
CA GLN A 12 -2.52 23.46 6.69
C GLN A 12 -1.55 24.64 6.69
N ALA A 13 -2.02 25.79 6.22
CA ALA A 13 -1.31 27.05 6.32
C ALA A 13 -2.33 28.18 6.48
N LEU A 14 -2.14 29.04 7.49
CA LEU A 14 -2.94 30.23 7.69
C LEU A 14 -2.57 31.30 6.66
N GLY A 15 -3.54 32.10 6.24
CA GLY A 15 -3.32 33.28 5.40
C GLY A 15 -4.09 34.48 5.93
N ARG A 16 -3.56 35.69 5.74
CA ARG A 16 -4.25 36.94 6.07
C ARG A 16 -4.00 38.00 5.01
N ILE A 17 -5.03 38.80 4.74
CA ILE A 17 -4.93 39.98 3.87
C ILE A 17 -5.19 41.20 4.73
N THR A 18 -4.30 42.18 4.67
CA THR A 18 -4.44 43.47 5.37
C THR A 18 -4.21 44.61 4.39
N ARG A 19 -4.35 45.86 4.87
CA ARG A 19 -3.94 47.04 4.09
C ARG A 19 -2.46 47.03 3.70
N ASP A 20 -1.64 46.26 4.41
CA ASP A 20 -0.19 46.19 4.23
C ASP A 20 0.22 45.06 3.27
N GLY A 21 -0.73 44.24 2.80
CA GLY A 21 -0.48 43.21 1.78
C GLY A 21 -1.10 41.84 2.09
N VAL A 22 -0.56 40.82 1.44
CA VAL A 22 -0.96 39.41 1.58
C VAL A 22 0.11 38.66 2.34
N PHE A 23 -0.30 37.93 3.38
CA PHE A 23 0.59 37.17 4.26
C PHE A 23 0.17 35.70 4.29
N LEU A 24 1.16 34.83 4.37
CA LEU A 24 1.00 33.38 4.48
C LEU A 24 1.83 32.89 5.66
N GLU A 25 1.34 31.86 6.36
CA GLU A 25 2.08 31.15 7.40
C GLU A 25 3.40 30.60 6.83
N GLN A 26 4.49 30.87 7.54
CA GLN A 26 5.80 30.34 7.21
C GLN A 26 5.94 28.95 7.82
N LEU A 27 6.02 27.93 6.96
CA LEU A 27 6.35 26.56 7.36
C LEU A 27 7.87 26.37 7.43
N GLU A 28 8.30 25.25 8.01
CA GLU A 28 9.70 24.85 8.00
C GLU A 28 10.21 24.63 6.57
N VAL A 29 11.40 25.16 6.27
CA VAL A 29 12.07 25.07 4.96
C VAL A 29 13.31 24.17 4.98
N ASP A 30 13.87 23.90 6.15
CA ASP A 30 14.94 22.94 6.39
C ASP A 30 14.47 21.80 7.32
N PRO A 31 13.67 20.84 6.81
CA PRO A 31 13.23 19.72 7.61
C PRO A 31 14.35 18.73 7.96
N ALA A 32 15.53 18.83 7.33
CA ALA A 32 16.64 17.89 7.56
C ALA A 32 17.23 18.03 8.97
N GLN A 33 17.08 19.20 9.60
CA GLN A 33 17.49 19.42 11.00
C GLN A 33 16.81 18.49 12.01
N TYR A 34 15.65 17.90 11.67
CA TYR A 34 14.93 16.96 12.52
C TYR A 34 15.36 15.50 12.32
N LEU A 35 16.27 15.21 11.38
CA LEU A 35 16.78 13.86 11.18
C LEU A 35 17.73 13.47 12.32
N PRO A 36 17.51 12.33 13.00
CA PRO A 36 18.43 11.85 14.03
C PRO A 36 19.73 11.33 13.39
N GLU A 37 20.81 11.28 14.17
CA GLU A 37 21.98 10.50 13.81
C GLU A 37 21.57 9.02 13.66
N THR A 38 21.80 8.44 12.49
CA THR A 38 21.33 7.09 12.18
C THR A 38 22.29 6.03 12.73
N THR A 39 21.74 5.06 13.46
CA THR A 39 22.40 3.77 13.72
C THR A 39 21.93 2.73 12.70
N GLU A 40 22.78 1.75 12.37
CA GLU A 40 22.38 0.66 11.48
C GLU A 40 21.20 -0.11 12.07
N LEU A 41 20.07 -0.12 11.36
CA LEU A 41 18.92 -0.96 11.70
C LEU A 41 19.26 -2.41 11.34
N ALA A 42 19.86 -3.14 12.30
CA ALA A 42 20.24 -4.55 12.20
C ALA A 42 19.02 -5.51 12.19
N THR A 43 18.04 -5.26 11.34
CA THR A 43 16.92 -6.19 11.13
C THR A 43 17.06 -6.87 9.79
N GLU A 44 16.94 -8.18 9.78
CA GLU A 44 16.96 -8.99 8.57
C GLU A 44 15.84 -8.52 7.61
N VAL A 45 16.16 -8.43 6.32
CA VAL A 45 15.22 -8.10 5.25
C VAL A 45 15.17 -9.27 4.29
N VAL A 46 13.98 -9.81 4.05
CA VAL A 46 13.81 -10.88 3.08
C VAL A 46 13.57 -10.28 1.70
N ALA A 47 14.45 -10.56 0.75
CA ALA A 47 14.25 -10.19 -0.64
C ALA A 47 13.19 -11.10 -1.29
N ILE A 48 12.23 -10.52 -1.99
CA ILE A 48 11.19 -11.22 -2.76
C ILE A 48 11.28 -10.78 -4.22
N ASP A 49 11.59 -11.74 -5.08
CA ASP A 49 11.61 -11.57 -6.53
C ASP A 49 10.19 -11.76 -7.10
N LEU A 50 9.59 -10.66 -7.56
CA LEU A 50 8.27 -10.61 -8.16
C LEU A 50 8.26 -10.95 -9.65
N THR A 51 9.42 -11.25 -10.25
CA THR A 51 9.48 -11.75 -11.63
C THR A 51 9.15 -13.24 -11.72
N ARG A 52 9.14 -13.94 -10.58
CA ARG A 52 8.80 -15.37 -10.48
C ARG A 52 7.30 -15.61 -10.70
N PRO A 53 6.88 -16.81 -11.11
CA PRO A 53 5.47 -17.18 -11.14
C PRO A 53 4.78 -16.99 -9.78
N MET A 54 3.50 -16.59 -9.79
CA MET A 54 2.73 -16.31 -8.57
C MET A 54 2.73 -17.48 -7.56
N SER A 55 2.74 -18.73 -8.03
CA SER A 55 2.85 -19.92 -7.18
C SER A 55 4.17 -19.96 -6.39
N GLU A 56 5.30 -19.63 -7.03
CA GLU A 56 6.62 -19.58 -6.39
C GLU A 56 6.75 -18.40 -5.42
N ILE A 57 6.18 -17.24 -5.78
CA ILE A 57 6.11 -16.07 -4.89
C ILE A 57 5.38 -16.46 -3.59
N ARG A 58 4.20 -17.08 -3.71
CA ARG A 58 3.40 -17.52 -2.57
C ARG A 58 4.10 -18.60 -1.75
N GLN A 59 4.73 -19.58 -2.39
CA GLN A 59 5.53 -20.60 -1.70
C GLN A 59 6.66 -19.95 -0.91
N THR A 60 7.27 -18.90 -1.47
CA THR A 60 8.31 -18.14 -0.77
C THR A 60 7.76 -17.42 0.44
N LEU A 61 6.68 -16.65 0.28
CA LEU A 61 6.04 -15.92 1.37
C LEU A 61 5.55 -16.85 2.49
N SER A 62 5.06 -18.04 2.16
CA SER A 62 4.55 -19.02 3.13
C SER A 62 5.61 -19.52 4.13
N ARG A 63 6.90 -19.36 3.80
CA ARG A 63 8.02 -19.71 4.71
C ARG A 63 8.19 -18.74 5.87
N TYR A 64 7.59 -17.55 5.80
CA TYR A 64 7.82 -16.47 6.74
C TYR A 64 6.55 -16.15 7.55
N PRO A 65 6.67 -15.85 8.86
CA PRO A 65 5.53 -15.44 9.66
C PRO A 65 5.11 -13.99 9.34
N ILE A 66 3.91 -13.62 9.80
CA ILE A 66 3.52 -12.21 9.93
C ILE A 66 4.60 -11.41 10.68
N LYS A 67 4.63 -10.08 10.46
CA LYS A 67 5.66 -9.14 10.97
C LYS A 67 7.01 -9.21 10.26
N THR A 68 7.25 -10.21 9.40
CA THR A 68 8.49 -10.29 8.61
C THR A 68 8.62 -9.09 7.67
N ARG A 69 9.80 -8.45 7.66
CA ARG A 69 10.13 -7.34 6.78
C ARG A 69 10.62 -7.86 5.43
N LEU A 70 10.08 -7.30 4.35
CA LEU A 70 10.32 -7.68 2.98
C LEU A 70 10.92 -6.53 2.17
N SER A 71 11.72 -6.88 1.17
CA SER A 71 12.16 -6.01 0.08
C SER A 71 11.69 -6.60 -1.24
N LEU A 72 10.78 -5.94 -1.93
CA LEU A 72 10.13 -6.46 -3.14
C LEU A 72 10.77 -5.85 -4.39
N SER A 73 11.12 -6.70 -5.36
CA SER A 73 11.70 -6.27 -6.63
C SER A 73 11.04 -7.00 -7.80
N GLY A 74 10.67 -6.27 -8.86
CA GLY A 74 10.00 -6.80 -10.06
C GLY A 74 8.67 -6.10 -10.37
N PRO A 75 7.87 -6.67 -11.28
CA PRO A 75 6.64 -6.04 -11.75
C PRO A 75 5.50 -6.13 -10.74
N MET A 76 4.71 -5.06 -10.67
CA MET A 76 3.43 -5.01 -9.93
C MET A 76 2.33 -4.43 -10.81
N ILE A 77 1.10 -4.88 -10.54
CA ILE A 77 -0.10 -4.24 -11.07
C ILE A 77 -0.64 -3.29 -10.01
N VAL A 78 -0.94 -2.06 -10.41
CA VAL A 78 -1.59 -1.08 -9.55
C VAL A 78 -3.07 -1.02 -9.90
N ALA A 79 -3.92 -1.23 -8.92
CA ALA A 79 -5.37 -1.08 -9.07
C ALA A 79 -5.99 -0.68 -7.73
N ARG A 80 -7.01 0.17 -7.75
CA ARG A 80 -7.73 0.62 -6.55
C ARG A 80 -9.22 0.75 -6.82
N ASP A 81 -9.92 1.47 -5.95
CA ASP A 81 -11.39 1.62 -5.84
C ASP A 81 -12.16 1.41 -7.17
N ILE A 82 -12.05 2.31 -8.15
CA ILE A 82 -12.85 2.23 -9.40
C ILE A 82 -12.40 1.07 -10.29
N ALA A 83 -11.09 0.82 -10.39
CA ALA A 83 -10.57 -0.32 -11.15
C ALA A 83 -11.07 -1.67 -10.58
N HIS A 84 -11.11 -1.82 -9.25
CA HIS A 84 -11.68 -3.01 -8.61
C HIS A 84 -13.17 -3.17 -8.90
N ALA A 85 -13.94 -2.08 -8.89
CA ALA A 85 -15.35 -2.10 -9.25
C ALA A 85 -15.54 -2.57 -10.71
N LYS A 86 -14.79 -2.02 -11.67
CA LYS A 86 -14.84 -2.49 -13.08
C LYS A 86 -14.45 -3.95 -13.22
N LEU A 87 -13.42 -4.41 -12.51
CA LEU A 87 -13.00 -5.82 -12.55
C LEU A 87 -14.06 -6.76 -11.97
N LYS A 88 -14.76 -6.33 -10.92
CA LYS A 88 -15.92 -7.06 -10.40
C LYS A 88 -17.04 -7.11 -11.43
N GLU A 89 -17.39 -5.99 -12.06
CA GLU A 89 -18.42 -5.96 -13.10
C GLU A 89 -18.10 -6.90 -14.27
N ARG A 90 -16.82 -7.04 -14.65
CA ARG A 90 -16.38 -8.03 -15.66
C ARG A 90 -16.67 -9.46 -15.23
N ILE A 91 -16.38 -9.79 -13.97
CA ILE A 91 -16.72 -11.11 -13.39
C ILE A 91 -18.24 -11.30 -13.41
N ASP A 92 -19.02 -10.32 -12.96
CA ASP A 92 -20.49 -10.40 -12.92
C ASP A 92 -21.10 -10.60 -14.32
N ARG A 93 -20.44 -10.09 -15.39
CA ARG A 93 -20.81 -10.31 -16.80
C ARG A 93 -20.29 -11.63 -17.39
N GLY A 94 -19.57 -12.44 -16.62
CA GLY A 94 -18.99 -13.70 -17.09
C GLY A 94 -17.74 -13.56 -17.95
N GLU A 95 -17.14 -12.37 -18.01
CA GLU A 95 -15.89 -12.10 -18.77
C GLU A 95 -14.64 -12.57 -17.99
N GLY A 96 -14.82 -12.91 -16.71
CA GLY A 96 -13.77 -13.39 -15.81
C GLY A 96 -12.81 -12.30 -15.34
N LEU A 97 -11.84 -12.72 -14.52
CA LEU A 97 -10.80 -11.84 -14.01
C LEU A 97 -9.60 -11.81 -14.99
N PRO A 98 -9.05 -10.63 -15.33
CA PRO A 98 -7.92 -10.51 -16.25
C PRO A 98 -6.65 -11.20 -15.78
N GLN A 99 -5.85 -11.66 -16.73
CA GLN A 99 -4.63 -12.43 -16.44
C GLN A 99 -3.61 -11.63 -15.60
N TYR A 100 -3.50 -10.32 -15.82
CA TYR A 100 -2.57 -9.48 -15.06
C TYR A 100 -2.88 -9.42 -13.55
N MET A 101 -4.15 -9.63 -13.14
CA MET A 101 -4.54 -9.71 -11.72
C MET A 101 -4.15 -11.05 -11.09
N LYS A 102 -3.84 -12.06 -11.90
CA LYS A 102 -3.45 -13.42 -11.48
C LYS A 102 -1.94 -13.56 -11.40
N ASP A 103 -1.24 -12.94 -12.34
CA ASP A 103 0.21 -13.12 -12.51
C ASP A 103 1.05 -12.20 -11.63
N HIS A 104 0.52 -11.06 -11.19
CA HIS A 104 1.29 -10.03 -10.50
C HIS A 104 0.78 -9.69 -9.10
N CYS A 105 1.68 -9.19 -8.25
CA CYS A 105 1.29 -8.55 -7.00
C CYS A 105 0.44 -7.31 -7.29
N VAL A 106 -0.67 -7.15 -6.56
CA VAL A 106 -1.62 -6.05 -6.75
C VAL A 106 -1.39 -4.96 -5.70
N TYR A 107 -0.83 -3.84 -6.13
CA TYR A 107 -0.56 -2.66 -5.32
C TYR A 107 -1.76 -1.68 -5.34
N TYR A 108 -2.32 -1.39 -4.18
CA TYR A 108 -3.42 -0.43 -4.08
C TYR A 108 -2.86 0.98 -3.94
N ALA A 109 -2.79 1.72 -5.04
CA ALA A 109 -2.28 3.08 -5.05
C ALA A 109 -2.85 3.88 -6.24
N GLY A 110 -2.62 5.19 -6.24
CA GLY A 110 -2.85 6.06 -7.39
C GLY A 110 -1.70 7.07 -7.48
N PRO A 111 -1.02 7.21 -8.63
CA PRO A 111 0.15 8.06 -8.74
C PRO A 111 -0.22 9.54 -8.79
N ALA A 112 0.64 10.39 -8.22
CA ALA A 112 0.66 11.81 -8.57
C ALA A 112 1.25 12.02 -9.97
N LYS A 113 1.12 13.23 -10.53
CA LYS A 113 1.72 13.57 -11.83
C LYS A 113 3.24 13.38 -11.78
N THR A 114 3.79 12.76 -12.83
CA THR A 114 5.24 12.56 -12.97
C THR A 114 5.94 13.88 -13.31
N PRO A 115 6.91 14.35 -12.49
CA PRO A 115 7.74 15.50 -12.84
C PRO A 115 8.61 15.22 -14.06
N VAL A 116 8.97 16.27 -14.81
CA VAL A 116 9.88 16.14 -15.97
C VAL A 116 11.22 15.58 -15.51
N GLY A 117 11.72 14.54 -16.20
CA GLY A 117 12.99 13.88 -15.90
C GLY A 117 12.94 12.88 -14.75
N TYR A 118 11.77 12.58 -14.18
CA TYR A 118 11.59 11.56 -13.14
C TYR A 118 10.91 10.31 -13.71
N ALA A 119 11.21 9.15 -13.14
CA ALA A 119 10.55 7.90 -13.48
C ALA A 119 9.09 7.85 -13.01
N SER A 120 8.77 8.48 -11.87
CA SER A 120 7.44 8.46 -11.27
C SER A 120 7.18 9.74 -10.48
N GLY A 121 5.90 10.13 -10.37
CA GLY A 121 5.45 11.08 -9.35
C GLY A 121 5.32 10.40 -7.99
N SER A 122 5.04 11.16 -6.92
CA SER A 122 4.77 10.58 -5.60
C SER A 122 3.70 9.48 -5.66
N PHE A 123 4.03 8.28 -5.18
CA PHE A 123 3.20 7.09 -5.42
C PHE A 123 3.14 6.13 -4.23
N GLY A 124 2.56 6.61 -3.12
CA GLY A 124 2.38 5.83 -1.89
C GLY A 124 1.11 4.98 -1.88
N PRO A 125 1.02 4.02 -0.93
CA PRO A 125 -0.12 3.12 -0.80
C PRO A 125 -1.39 3.86 -0.39
N THR A 126 -2.54 3.32 -0.80
CA THR A 126 -3.87 3.72 -0.31
C THR A 126 -4.40 2.75 0.75
N THR A 127 -5.47 3.14 1.44
CA THR A 127 -6.06 2.32 2.52
C THR A 127 -6.59 1.00 1.98
N ALA A 128 -6.05 -0.11 2.48
CA ALA A 128 -6.39 -1.47 2.03
C ALA A 128 -7.85 -1.84 2.28
N GLY A 129 -8.39 -1.44 3.44
CA GLY A 129 -9.74 -1.77 3.90
C GLY A 129 -10.87 -1.47 2.90
N ARG A 130 -10.69 -0.48 2.00
CA ARG A 130 -11.71 -0.14 1.00
C ARG A 130 -11.88 -1.19 -0.10
N MET A 131 -10.90 -2.09 -0.25
CA MET A 131 -10.92 -3.18 -1.23
C MET A 131 -11.25 -4.54 -0.60
N ASP A 132 -11.57 -4.60 0.70
CA ASP A 132 -11.80 -5.87 1.42
C ASP A 132 -12.90 -6.73 0.81
N SER A 133 -13.98 -6.11 0.33
CA SER A 133 -15.13 -6.82 -0.26
C SER A 133 -14.81 -7.54 -1.58
N TYR A 134 -13.69 -7.24 -2.23
CA TYR A 134 -13.31 -7.86 -3.50
C TYR A 134 -12.38 -9.07 -3.32
N VAL A 135 -11.76 -9.24 -2.14
CA VAL A 135 -10.63 -10.18 -1.98
C VAL A 135 -11.05 -11.63 -2.18
N ASP A 136 -12.06 -12.13 -1.45
CA ASP A 136 -12.49 -13.53 -1.56
C ASP A 136 -12.94 -13.85 -3.00
N LEU A 137 -13.72 -12.95 -3.62
CA LEU A 137 -14.18 -13.08 -4.99
C LEU A 137 -13.00 -13.16 -5.99
N PHE A 138 -12.03 -12.25 -5.89
CA PHE A 138 -10.91 -12.22 -6.83
C PHE A 138 -9.99 -13.44 -6.65
N GLN A 139 -9.77 -13.88 -5.40
CA GLN A 139 -8.96 -15.06 -5.10
C GLN A 139 -9.64 -16.36 -5.54
N GLU A 140 -10.97 -16.45 -5.43
CA GLU A 140 -11.76 -17.54 -6.01
C GLU A 140 -11.58 -17.63 -7.55
N HIS A 141 -11.37 -16.49 -8.20
CA HIS A 141 -11.07 -16.40 -9.63
C HIS A 141 -9.55 -16.46 -9.94
N GLY A 142 -8.73 -16.82 -8.95
CA GLY A 142 -7.29 -17.05 -9.08
C GLY A 142 -6.43 -15.80 -9.13
N GLY A 143 -6.96 -14.62 -8.79
CA GLY A 143 -6.21 -13.36 -8.78
C GLY A 143 -6.20 -12.65 -7.44
N SER A 144 -5.49 -11.53 -7.35
CA SER A 144 -5.29 -10.80 -6.08
C SER A 144 -4.71 -11.69 -4.97
N MET A 145 -3.83 -12.63 -5.35
CA MET A 145 -3.24 -13.59 -4.42
C MET A 145 -2.19 -12.96 -3.50
N VAL A 146 -1.49 -11.92 -3.98
CA VAL A 146 -0.56 -11.12 -3.17
C VAL A 146 -0.94 -9.65 -3.33
N MET A 147 -1.37 -9.04 -2.24
CA MET A 147 -1.88 -7.67 -2.20
C MET A 147 -0.91 -6.77 -1.45
N LEU A 148 -0.71 -5.53 -1.89
CA LEU A 148 0.18 -4.55 -1.25
C LEU A 148 -0.56 -3.23 -1.04
N ALA A 149 -0.62 -2.72 0.19
CA ALA A 149 -1.33 -1.46 0.51
C ALA A 149 -0.92 -0.93 1.88
N LYS A 150 -1.73 -0.07 2.54
CA LYS A 150 -1.51 0.35 3.94
C LYS A 150 -2.75 0.18 4.81
N GLY A 151 -2.51 0.03 6.11
CA GLY A 151 -3.54 -0.07 7.14
C GLY A 151 -3.92 -1.52 7.47
N ASN A 152 -4.63 -1.69 8.58
CA ASN A 152 -5.24 -2.97 8.95
C ASN A 152 -6.44 -3.28 8.03
N ARG A 153 -6.85 -4.55 8.01
CA ARG A 153 -7.96 -5.05 7.18
C ARG A 153 -8.98 -5.79 8.04
N SER A 154 -10.15 -6.04 7.48
CA SER A 154 -11.19 -6.81 8.13
C SER A 154 -10.82 -8.31 8.24
N PRO A 155 -11.39 -9.05 9.21
CA PRO A 155 -11.18 -10.49 9.34
C PRO A 155 -11.56 -11.29 8.08
N ALA A 156 -12.48 -10.79 7.26
CA ALA A 156 -12.87 -11.42 6.00
C ALA A 156 -11.68 -11.60 5.04
N VAL A 157 -10.71 -10.68 5.07
CA VAL A 157 -9.49 -10.79 4.25
C VAL A 157 -8.56 -11.87 4.80
N THR A 158 -8.45 -11.98 6.12
CA THR A 158 -7.67 -13.04 6.78
C THR A 158 -8.21 -14.42 6.46
N GLU A 159 -9.54 -14.59 6.52
CA GLU A 159 -10.19 -15.85 6.14
C GLU A 159 -10.05 -16.15 4.64
N ALA A 160 -10.18 -15.16 3.77
CA ALA A 160 -9.94 -15.34 2.32
C ALA A 160 -8.50 -15.79 2.04
N CYS A 161 -7.51 -15.12 2.64
CA CYS A 161 -6.09 -15.46 2.49
C CYS A 161 -5.82 -16.90 2.96
N LYS A 162 -6.40 -17.31 4.10
CA LYS A 162 -6.31 -18.69 4.58
C LYS A 162 -6.97 -19.70 3.65
N LYS A 163 -8.16 -19.38 3.11
CA LYS A 163 -8.95 -20.24 2.23
C LYS A 163 -8.25 -20.49 0.90
N HIS A 164 -7.67 -19.44 0.30
CA HIS A 164 -7.12 -19.50 -1.06
C HIS A 164 -5.58 -19.55 -1.09
N GLY A 165 -4.93 -19.39 0.06
CA GLY A 165 -3.48 -19.28 0.21
C GLY A 165 -2.91 -17.95 -0.29
N GLY A 166 -3.61 -16.85 -0.02
CA GLY A 166 -3.21 -15.49 -0.37
C GLY A 166 -2.41 -14.78 0.73
N PHE A 167 -1.90 -13.59 0.42
CA PHE A 167 -1.11 -12.77 1.33
C PHE A 167 -1.50 -11.28 1.22
N TYR A 168 -1.50 -10.59 2.36
CA TYR A 168 -1.52 -9.12 2.39
C TYR A 168 -0.20 -8.59 2.95
N LEU A 169 0.45 -7.76 2.14
CA LEU A 169 1.68 -7.07 2.44
C LEU A 169 1.39 -5.60 2.79
N GLY A 170 1.90 -5.15 3.93
CA GLY A 170 1.78 -3.77 4.38
C GLY A 170 2.98 -2.93 3.96
N SER A 171 2.74 -1.92 3.14
CA SER A 171 3.70 -0.83 2.87
C SER A 171 3.56 0.27 3.91
N ILE A 172 4.62 1.06 4.09
CA ILE A 172 4.61 2.26 4.92
C ILE A 172 3.73 3.33 4.24
N GLY A 173 2.71 3.82 4.94
CA GLY A 173 1.88 4.93 4.49
C GLY A 173 2.52 6.28 4.79
N GLY A 174 2.55 7.20 3.82
CA GLY A 174 3.11 8.54 3.99
C GLY A 174 4.28 8.88 3.06
N PRO A 175 5.38 8.10 3.01
CA PRO A 175 6.63 8.50 2.32
C PRO A 175 6.58 8.30 0.79
N ALA A 176 5.51 8.76 0.14
CA ALA A 176 5.22 8.56 -1.28
C ALA A 176 6.31 9.11 -2.21
N ALA A 177 6.94 10.23 -1.86
CA ALA A 177 8.01 10.83 -2.65
C ALA A 177 9.31 9.99 -2.59
N ARG A 178 9.63 9.38 -1.45
CA ARG A 178 10.78 8.48 -1.30
C ARG A 178 10.55 7.18 -2.06
N LEU A 179 9.37 6.58 -1.94
CA LEU A 179 9.02 5.38 -2.72
C LEU A 179 9.15 5.63 -4.24
N ALA A 180 8.64 6.76 -4.71
CA ALA A 180 8.73 7.13 -6.13
C ALA A 180 10.18 7.34 -6.60
N LYS A 181 11.00 8.01 -5.80
CA LYS A 181 12.40 8.31 -6.14
C LYS A 181 13.30 7.08 -6.09
N ASP A 182 13.14 6.29 -5.03
CA ASP A 182 14.10 5.24 -4.69
C ASP A 182 13.67 3.87 -5.23
N CYS A 183 12.37 3.58 -5.25
CA CYS A 183 11.88 2.23 -5.52
C CYS A 183 11.24 2.07 -6.91
N ILE A 184 10.48 3.06 -7.41
CA ILE A 184 9.72 2.90 -8.66
C ILE A 184 10.57 3.31 -9.87
N LYS A 185 10.80 2.38 -10.79
CA LYS A 185 11.71 2.57 -11.94
C LYS A 185 10.98 2.80 -13.25
N GLN A 186 9.77 2.27 -13.37
CA GLN A 186 8.92 2.43 -14.55
C GLN A 186 7.46 2.48 -14.16
N ILE A 187 6.67 3.23 -14.93
CA ILE A 187 5.22 3.30 -14.82
C ILE A 187 4.60 3.37 -16.21
N GLU A 188 3.58 2.55 -16.45
CA GLU A 188 2.76 2.62 -17.66
C GLU A 188 1.28 2.45 -17.30
N VAL A 189 0.41 3.18 -18.00
CA VAL A 189 -1.04 2.91 -17.94
C VAL A 189 -1.28 1.60 -18.69
N PHE A 190 -1.92 0.64 -18.03
CA PHE A 190 -2.12 -0.71 -18.55
C PHE A 190 -3.56 -0.93 -19.03
N GLU A 191 -4.56 -0.48 -18.26
CA GLU A 191 -5.99 -0.55 -18.64
C GLU A 191 -6.77 0.61 -17.99
N TYR A 192 -7.91 0.96 -18.58
CA TYR A 192 -8.81 2.03 -18.09
C TYR A 192 -8.17 3.42 -17.98
N ALA A 193 -7.46 3.85 -19.03
CA ALA A 193 -6.79 5.15 -19.07
C ALA A 193 -7.75 6.33 -18.80
N GLU A 194 -9.04 6.18 -19.12
CA GLU A 194 -10.09 7.16 -18.84
C GLU A 194 -10.31 7.45 -17.35
N LEU A 195 -9.83 6.58 -16.44
CA LEU A 195 -9.96 6.74 -15.00
C LEU A 195 -8.88 7.62 -14.36
N GLY A 196 -7.94 8.16 -15.17
CA GLY A 196 -6.85 9.00 -14.66
C GLY A 196 -6.00 8.26 -13.63
N MET A 197 -5.85 8.82 -12.43
CA MET A 197 -5.01 8.21 -11.38
C MET A 197 -5.56 6.86 -10.85
N GLU A 198 -6.82 6.54 -11.14
CA GLU A 198 -7.45 5.26 -10.77
C GLU A 198 -7.43 4.22 -11.90
N ALA A 199 -6.73 4.49 -13.01
CA ALA A 199 -6.46 3.49 -14.04
C ALA A 199 -5.73 2.27 -13.45
N VAL A 200 -5.73 1.17 -14.20
CA VAL A 200 -4.81 0.07 -13.91
C VAL A 200 -3.43 0.47 -14.45
N TRP A 201 -2.42 0.42 -13.59
CA TRP A 201 -1.04 0.70 -13.99
C TRP A 201 -0.21 -0.57 -13.89
N LYS A 202 0.85 -0.64 -14.68
CA LYS A 202 1.94 -1.57 -14.45
C LYS A 202 3.17 -0.78 -14.05
N ILE A 203 3.83 -1.23 -12.99
CA ILE A 203 5.04 -0.60 -12.48
C ILE A 203 6.13 -1.65 -12.28
N ASP A 204 7.38 -1.23 -12.44
CA ASP A 204 8.54 -2.01 -12.03
C ASP A 204 9.17 -1.35 -10.81
N VAL A 205 9.37 -2.15 -9.77
CA VAL A 205 9.94 -1.68 -8.51
C VAL A 205 11.24 -2.40 -8.16
N VAL A 206 12.08 -1.72 -7.40
CA VAL A 206 13.31 -2.26 -6.82
C VAL A 206 13.34 -1.85 -5.36
N ASP A 207 13.70 -2.81 -4.50
CA ASP A 207 13.84 -2.61 -3.05
C ASP A 207 12.62 -1.96 -2.38
N PHE A 208 11.41 -2.33 -2.82
CA PHE A 208 10.18 -1.77 -2.29
C PHE A 208 9.88 -2.35 -0.90
N PRO A 209 9.80 -1.54 0.17
CA PRO A 209 9.66 -2.03 1.52
C PRO A 209 8.23 -2.48 1.83
N ALA A 210 8.10 -3.66 2.43
CA ALA A 210 6.80 -4.17 2.90
C ALA A 210 6.96 -5.05 4.16
N PHE A 211 5.83 -5.43 4.75
CA PHE A 211 5.74 -6.40 5.84
C PHE A 211 4.70 -7.46 5.52
N VAL A 212 4.90 -8.71 5.92
CA VAL A 212 3.82 -9.71 5.93
C VAL A 212 2.81 -9.29 7.00
N VAL A 213 1.62 -8.83 6.59
CA VAL A 213 0.56 -8.40 7.50
C VAL A 213 -0.45 -9.52 7.71
N VAL A 214 -0.93 -10.14 6.63
CA VAL A 214 -1.77 -11.36 6.68
C VAL A 214 -1.07 -12.45 5.88
N ASP A 215 -1.02 -13.65 6.45
CA ASP A 215 -0.45 -14.84 5.80
C ASP A 215 -1.53 -15.81 5.29
N ASP A 216 -1.07 -16.87 4.64
CA ASP A 216 -1.88 -17.95 4.08
C ASP A 216 -2.39 -18.95 5.13
N LYS A 217 -2.20 -18.66 6.43
CA LYS A 217 -2.52 -19.57 7.54
C LYS A 217 -3.60 -19.00 8.47
N GLY A 218 -4.03 -17.76 8.21
CA GLY A 218 -5.03 -17.05 9.01
C GLY A 218 -4.43 -16.21 10.14
N ASN A 219 -3.15 -15.88 10.07
CA ASN A 219 -2.53 -14.96 11.01
C ASN A 219 -2.63 -13.52 10.51
N ASP A 220 -2.81 -12.57 11.43
CA ASP A 220 -2.84 -11.13 11.15
C ASP A 220 -1.91 -10.39 12.14
N PHE A 221 -1.01 -9.55 11.61
CA PHE A 221 -0.13 -8.66 12.36
C PHE A 221 -0.86 -7.87 13.45
N PHE A 222 -2.04 -7.36 13.12
CA PHE A 222 -2.82 -6.47 13.97
C PHE A 222 -3.76 -7.21 14.94
N ALA A 223 -3.86 -8.54 14.82
CA ALA A 223 -4.63 -9.33 15.77
C ALA A 223 -4.07 -9.15 17.19
N GLY A 224 -4.95 -8.80 18.13
CA GLY A 224 -4.60 -8.61 19.55
C GLY A 224 -4.15 -7.20 19.95
N ILE A 225 -4.01 -6.26 19.01
CA ILE A 225 -3.66 -4.85 19.33
C ILE A 225 -4.88 -4.06 19.85
N GLY A 226 -6.11 -4.55 19.61
CA GLY A 226 -7.36 -3.94 20.06
C GLY A 226 -8.01 -4.52 21.32
N GLY A 227 -7.42 -5.56 21.93
CA GLY A 227 -7.85 -6.06 23.25
C GLY A 227 -7.22 -5.26 24.41
N ASP A 228 -7.54 -5.61 25.66
CA ASP A 228 -7.04 -5.03 26.93
C ASP A 228 -5.48 -4.96 27.10
N ALA A 229 -4.71 -5.19 26.04
CA ALA A 229 -3.25 -5.06 25.99
C ALA A 229 -2.75 -3.60 26.09
N GLY A 230 -3.62 -2.61 25.92
CA GLY A 230 -3.29 -1.22 26.23
C GLY A 230 -3.25 -1.03 27.75
N LYS A 231 -2.07 -1.15 28.38
CA LYS A 231 -1.87 -0.63 29.74
C LYS A 231 -2.37 0.82 29.74
N ARG A 232 -3.42 1.12 30.51
CA ARG A 232 -3.85 2.49 30.78
C ARG A 232 -2.62 3.25 31.29
N LEU A 233 -2.07 4.12 30.45
CA LEU A 233 -1.06 5.06 30.90
C LEU A 233 -1.74 5.98 31.91
N ALA A 234 -1.18 6.07 33.12
CA ALA A 234 -1.66 6.99 34.13
C ALA A 234 -1.45 8.41 33.59
N VAL A 235 -2.53 9.03 33.12
CA VAL A 235 -2.55 10.46 32.82
C VAL A 235 -2.49 11.15 34.17
N LYS A 236 -1.38 11.84 34.47
CA LYS A 236 -1.32 12.70 35.65
C LYS A 236 -2.35 13.82 35.49
N PRO A 237 -3.11 14.15 36.54
CA PRO A 237 -4.12 15.20 36.52
C PRO A 237 -3.53 16.57 36.21
#